data_AF-A0A193BVJ2-F1
#
_entry.id   AF-A0A193BVJ2-F1
#
_cell.length_a   1.000
_cell.length_b   1.000
_cell.length_c   1.000
_cell.angle_alpha   90.00
_cell.angle_beta   90.00
_cell.angle_gamma   90.00
#
_symmetry.space_group_name_H-M   'P 1'
#
loop_
_entity.id
_entity.type
_entity.pdbx_description
1 polymer ?
#
loop_
_entity_poly.entity_id
_entity_poly.type
_entity_poly.pdbx_seq_one_letter_code
_entity_poly.pdbx_strand_id
1 'polypeptide(L)'
;MERTCEQCGETIPPQQGSARPRKFCTTCRPPRNRPNPRVIDLKASPEAPEAPRRPVSGLVASYRRQLETVERLDTPEGAHVMHLAELFVSGNHTAAGAASLSKELRAAMEEAVKGAPKQADRLDELAARRVQKASGA
;
A
#
# COMPACT_ATOMS: atom_id res chain seq x y z
N MET A 1 38.12 19.75 21.10
CA MET A 1 38.65 21.07 20.72
C MET A 1 37.50 22.05 20.64
N GLU A 2 37.43 22.96 21.60
CA GLU A 2 36.46 24.06 21.58
C GLU A 2 36.83 25.02 20.45
N ARG A 3 35.84 25.44 19.66
CA ARG A 3 36.07 26.34 18.53
C ARG A 3 35.54 27.71 18.90
N THR A 4 36.27 28.76 18.56
CA THR A 4 35.87 30.14 18.83
C THR A 4 35.34 30.82 17.57
N CYS A 5 34.46 31.78 17.76
CA CYS A 5 33.90 32.60 16.70
C CYS A 5 34.97 33.55 16.14
N GLU A 6 35.18 33.54 14.82
CA GLU A 6 36.13 34.44 14.14
C GLU A 6 35.71 35.94 14.24
N GLN A 7 34.49 36.26 14.67
CA GLN A 7 33.97 37.64 14.73
C GLN A 7 33.85 38.21 16.15
N CYS A 8 33.38 37.44 17.14
CA CYS A 8 33.19 37.91 18.51
C CYS A 8 34.05 37.18 19.55
N GLY A 9 34.83 36.17 19.14
CA GLY A 9 35.67 35.38 20.05
C GLY A 9 34.92 34.39 20.95
N GLU A 10 33.60 34.43 21.01
CA GLU A 10 32.80 33.51 21.83
C GLU A 10 32.96 32.04 21.40
N THR A 11 32.83 31.12 22.36
CA THR A 11 32.86 29.68 22.12
C THR A 11 31.64 29.24 21.31
N ILE A 12 31.88 28.59 20.17
CA ILE A 12 30.84 28.04 19.30
C ILE A 12 30.36 26.70 19.90
N PRO A 13 29.04 26.52 20.13
CA PRO A 13 28.52 25.25 20.62
C PRO A 13 28.77 24.12 19.61
N PRO A 14 28.97 22.87 20.08
CA PRO A 14 29.22 21.73 19.20
C PRO A 14 28.05 21.53 18.25
N GLN A 15 28.34 21.51 16.94
CA GLN A 15 27.33 21.31 15.91
C GLN A 15 26.90 19.84 15.88
N GLN A 16 25.59 19.60 15.89
CA GLN A 16 25.03 18.27 15.67
C GLN A 16 24.86 18.01 14.17
N GLY A 17 25.31 16.83 13.72
CA GLY A 17 25.19 16.36 12.33
C GLY A 17 26.48 16.40 11.51
N SER A 18 26.40 15.90 10.27
CA SER A 18 27.54 15.75 9.34
C SER A 18 27.92 17.04 8.59
N ALA A 19 27.29 18.16 8.92
CA ALA A 19 27.53 19.43 8.26
C ALA A 19 28.93 19.98 8.60
N ARG A 20 29.49 20.77 7.68
CA ARG A 20 30.78 21.43 7.89
C ARG A 20 30.71 22.31 9.15
N PRO A 21 31.69 22.20 10.06
CA PRO A 21 31.72 22.99 11.28
C PRO A 21 31.65 24.51 11.01
N ARG A 22 30.90 25.21 11.85
CA ARG A 22 30.72 26.67 11.75
C ARG A 22 31.99 27.43 12.14
N LYS A 23 32.23 28.55 11.47
CA LYS A 23 33.29 29.54 11.78
C LYS A 23 32.83 30.69 12.67
N PHE A 24 31.52 30.90 12.75
CA PHE A 24 30.89 32.02 13.45
C PHE A 24 29.79 31.51 14.38
N CYS A 25 29.56 32.20 15.50
CA CYS A 25 28.47 31.91 16.42
C CYS A 25 27.10 32.21 15.79
N THR A 26 26.04 31.68 16.40
CA THR A 26 24.64 31.88 15.98
C THR A 26 24.19 33.34 16.08
N THR A 27 24.83 34.13 16.93
CA THR A 27 24.54 35.55 17.14
C THR A 27 25.12 36.40 16.00
N CYS A 28 26.41 36.23 15.70
CA CYS A 28 27.08 36.95 14.62
C CYS A 28 26.58 36.55 13.24
N ARG A 29 26.26 35.27 13.04
CA ARG A 29 25.78 34.76 11.75
C ARG A 29 24.65 33.75 11.94
N PRO A 30 23.39 34.21 12.10
CA PRO A 30 22.25 33.32 12.29
C PRO A 30 22.07 32.39 11.08
N PRO A 31 21.61 31.15 11.29
CA PRO A 31 21.36 30.22 10.21
C PRO A 31 20.25 30.78 9.31
N ARG A 32 20.50 30.81 8.00
CA ARG A 32 19.47 31.14 7.01
C ARG A 32 18.53 29.95 6.90
N ASN A 33 17.41 30.01 7.61
CA ASN A 33 16.32 29.07 7.44
C ASN A 33 15.61 29.40 6.13
N ARG A 34 16.15 28.94 5.00
CA ARG A 34 15.45 29.04 3.72
C ARG A 34 14.35 27.98 3.76
N PRO A 35 13.07 28.36 3.65
CA PRO A 35 12.01 27.37 3.52
C PRO A 35 12.33 26.52 2.29
N ASN A 36 12.35 25.20 2.48
CA ASN A 36 12.55 24.27 1.38
C ASN A 36 11.28 24.32 0.53
N PRO A 37 11.34 24.78 -0.75
CA PRO A 37 10.15 24.92 -1.59
C PRO A 37 9.48 23.56 -1.90
N ARG A 38 10.08 22.44 -1.51
CA ARG A 38 9.52 21.09 -1.65
C ARG A 38 8.78 20.59 -0.40
N VAL A 39 8.80 21.33 0.71
CA VAL A 39 8.02 21.00 1.89
C VAL A 39 6.72 21.78 1.80
N ILE A 40 5.68 21.13 1.27
CA ILE A 40 4.31 21.62 1.36
C ILE A 40 3.92 21.43 2.83
N ASP A 41 3.84 22.52 3.60
CA ASP A 41 3.15 22.51 4.88
C ASP A 41 1.66 22.25 4.60
N LEU A 42 1.31 20.96 4.57
CA LEU A 42 -0.07 20.52 4.64
C LEU A 42 -0.59 20.98 6.01
N LYS A 43 -1.17 22.20 6.05
CA LYS A 43 -2.01 22.62 7.17
C LYS A 43 -2.94 21.45 7.46
N ALA A 44 -2.85 20.93 8.69
CA ALA A 44 -3.68 19.85 9.16
C ALA A 44 -5.12 20.14 8.75
N SER A 45 -5.59 19.41 7.74
CA SER A 45 -6.99 19.43 7.35
C SER A 45 -7.76 19.03 8.60
N PRO A 46 -8.85 19.72 8.96
CA PRO A 46 -9.70 19.26 10.07
C PRO A 46 -10.04 17.80 9.79
N GLU A 47 -9.70 16.97 10.77
CA GLU A 47 -9.87 15.52 10.74
C GLU A 47 -11.33 15.26 10.38
N ALA A 48 -11.55 14.81 9.15
CA ALA A 48 -12.89 14.46 8.70
C ALA A 48 -13.42 13.42 9.70
N PRO A 49 -14.66 13.55 10.19
CA PRO A 49 -15.22 12.59 11.13
C PRO A 49 -15.05 11.21 10.51
N GLU A 50 -14.32 10.36 11.21
CA GLU A 50 -14.03 9.01 10.76
C GLU A 50 -15.38 8.31 10.58
N ALA A 51 -15.84 8.21 9.33
CA ALA A 51 -17.07 7.52 9.01
C ALA A 51 -16.96 6.13 9.64
N PRO A 52 -18.00 5.62 10.33
CA PRO A 52 -17.94 4.33 10.95
C PRO A 52 -17.55 3.32 9.88
N ARG A 53 -16.31 2.84 9.96
CA ARG A 53 -15.79 1.84 9.04
C ARG A 53 -16.69 0.64 9.26
N ARG A 54 -17.62 0.39 8.35
CA ARG A 54 -18.30 -0.91 8.35
C ARG A 54 -17.17 -1.93 8.33
N PRO A 55 -17.12 -2.87 9.28
CA PRO A 55 -16.12 -3.92 9.22
C PRO A 55 -16.23 -4.52 7.83
N VAL A 56 -15.11 -4.64 7.12
CA VAL A 56 -15.03 -5.39 5.87
C VAL A 56 -15.10 -6.87 6.24
N SER A 57 -16.14 -7.24 6.99
CA SER A 57 -16.43 -8.59 7.45
C SER A 57 -16.80 -9.38 6.23
N GLY A 58 -15.83 -10.09 5.67
CA GLY A 58 -16.05 -10.98 4.54
C GLY A 58 -15.07 -10.86 3.40
N LEU A 59 -14.00 -10.06 3.48
CA LEU A 59 -12.97 -10.07 2.43
C LEU A 59 -12.36 -11.47 2.26
N VAL A 60 -11.91 -12.07 3.36
CA VAL A 60 -11.39 -13.45 3.38
C VAL A 60 -12.45 -14.45 2.90
N ALA A 61 -13.70 -14.28 3.35
CA ALA A 61 -14.81 -15.14 2.92
C ALA A 61 -15.17 -14.98 1.43
N SER A 62 -14.91 -13.81 0.83
CA SER A 62 -15.09 -13.57 -0.60
C SER A 62 -14.04 -14.32 -1.41
N TYR A 63 -12.77 -14.22 -1.02
CA TYR A 63 -11.69 -14.94 -1.70
C TYR A 63 -11.85 -16.46 -1.55
N ARG A 64 -12.24 -16.95 -0.36
CA ARG A 64 -12.57 -18.36 -0.15
C ARG A 64 -13.64 -18.84 -1.13
N ARG A 65 -14.79 -18.15 -1.21
CA ARG A 65 -15.88 -18.52 -2.13
C ARG A 65 -15.45 -18.52 -3.60
N GLN A 66 -14.60 -17.58 -4.01
CA GLN A 66 -14.07 -17.54 -5.37
C GLN A 66 -13.20 -18.76 -5.66
N LEU A 67 -12.28 -19.11 -4.74
CA LEU A 67 -11.42 -20.28 -4.87
C LEU A 67 -12.20 -21.60 -4.80
N GLU A 68 -13.25 -21.68 -3.97
CA GLU A 68 -14.16 -22.83 -3.91
C GLU A 68 -14.90 -23.02 -5.24
N THR A 69 -15.40 -21.93 -5.85
CA THR A 69 -16.10 -21.98 -7.15
C THR A 69 -15.23 -22.55 -8.27
N VAL A 70 -13.91 -22.31 -8.21
CA VAL A 70 -12.96 -22.83 -9.20
C VAL A 70 -12.24 -24.11 -8.74
N GLU A 71 -12.63 -24.69 -7.61
CA GLU A 71 -12.02 -25.88 -7.00
C GLU A 71 -10.50 -25.74 -6.76
N ARG A 72 -10.03 -24.52 -6.48
CA ARG A 72 -8.62 -24.20 -6.22
C ARG A 72 -8.31 -23.87 -4.76
N LEU A 73 -9.26 -24.07 -3.85
CA LEU A 73 -9.06 -23.74 -2.44
C LEU A 73 -7.92 -24.56 -1.82
N ASP A 74 -7.82 -25.84 -2.17
CA ASP A 74 -6.87 -26.79 -1.57
C ASP A 74 -5.51 -26.84 -2.30
N THR A 75 -5.26 -25.91 -3.23
CA THR A 75 -3.97 -25.86 -3.93
C THR A 75 -2.98 -24.94 -3.19
N PRO A 76 -1.66 -25.08 -3.43
CA PRO A 76 -0.65 -24.19 -2.85
C PRO A 76 -0.93 -22.71 -3.15
N GLU A 77 -1.42 -22.41 -4.36
CA GLU A 77 -1.76 -21.06 -4.80
C GLU A 77 -3.00 -20.54 -4.05
N GLY A 78 -4.02 -21.38 -3.87
CA GLY A 78 -5.20 -21.04 -3.07
C GLY A 78 -4.86 -20.76 -1.61
N ALA A 79 -4.00 -21.58 -1.01
CA ALA A 79 -3.51 -21.36 0.36
C ALA A 79 -2.73 -20.04 0.48
N HIS A 80 -1.91 -19.71 -0.53
CA HIS A 80 -1.15 -18.45 -0.55
C HIS A 80 -2.07 -17.22 -0.61
N VAL A 81 -3.11 -17.25 -1.44
CA VAL A 81 -4.14 -16.20 -1.48
C VAL A 81 -4.80 -16.02 -0.12
N MET A 82 -5.21 -17.13 0.51
CA MET A 82 -5.89 -17.07 1.81
C MET A 82 -5.00 -16.45 2.88
N HIS A 83 -3.72 -16.81 2.90
CA HIS A 83 -2.74 -16.21 3.80
C HIS A 83 -2.58 -14.70 3.58
N LEU A 84 -2.46 -14.26 2.32
CA LEU A 84 -2.37 -12.82 2.00
C LEU A 84 -3.64 -12.06 2.37
N ALA A 85 -4.82 -12.65 2.19
CA ALA A 85 -6.10 -12.05 2.55
C ALA A 85 -6.23 -11.87 4.08
N GLU A 86 -5.83 -12.88 4.87
CA GLU A 86 -5.77 -12.79 6.33
C GLU A 86 -4.78 -11.72 6.79
N LEU A 87 -3.59 -11.70 6.19
CA LEU A 87 -2.57 -10.70 6.48
C LEU A 87 -3.09 -9.29 6.18
N PHE A 88 -3.78 -9.08 5.06
CA PHE A 88 -4.36 -7.79 4.69
C PHE A 88 -5.41 -7.31 5.70
N VAL A 89 -6.26 -8.21 6.20
CA VAL A 89 -7.31 -7.88 7.19
C VAL A 89 -6.74 -7.63 8.59
N SER A 90 -5.59 -8.20 8.93
CA SER A 90 -4.94 -7.99 10.24
C SER A 90 -4.65 -6.51 10.56
N GLY A 91 -4.57 -5.65 9.54
CA GLY A 91 -4.51 -4.20 9.70
C GLY A 91 -3.17 -3.64 10.20
N ASN A 92 -2.19 -4.50 10.49
CA ASN A 92 -0.87 -4.11 11.01
C ASN A 92 0.10 -3.63 9.90
N HIS A 93 -0.36 -2.72 9.03
CA HIS A 93 0.39 -2.27 7.85
C HIS A 93 0.42 -0.75 7.73
N THR A 94 1.53 -0.22 7.23
CA THR A 94 1.58 1.17 6.74
C THR A 94 0.75 1.31 5.47
N ALA A 95 0.35 2.52 5.09
CA ALA A 95 -0.40 2.75 3.85
C ALA A 95 0.32 2.21 2.61
N ALA A 96 1.66 2.31 2.57
CA ALA A 96 2.48 1.74 1.50
C ALA A 96 2.49 0.20 1.54
N GLY A 97 2.57 -0.40 2.73
CA GLY A 97 2.49 -1.85 2.92
C GLY A 97 1.14 -2.42 2.47
N ALA A 98 0.04 -1.75 2.83
CA ALA A 98 -1.30 -2.13 2.39
C ALA A 98 -1.43 -2.05 0.86
N ALA A 99 -0.89 -1.01 0.22
CA ALA A 99 -0.91 -0.91 -1.24
C ALA A 99 -0.09 -2.02 -1.92
N SER A 100 1.03 -2.44 -1.33
CA SER A 100 1.84 -3.56 -1.83
C SER A 100 1.08 -4.89 -1.70
N LEU A 101 0.55 -5.17 -0.50
CA LEU A 101 -0.22 -6.38 -0.24
C LEU A 101 -1.45 -6.49 -1.13
N SER A 102 -2.13 -5.38 -1.42
CA SER A 102 -3.26 -5.38 -2.35
C SER A 102 -2.85 -5.78 -3.77
N LYS A 103 -1.66 -5.38 -4.24
CA LYS A 103 -1.12 -5.78 -5.55
C LYS A 103 -0.73 -7.25 -5.57
N GLU A 104 -0.07 -7.72 -4.51
CA GLU A 104 0.32 -9.14 -4.38
C GLU A 104 -0.90 -10.04 -4.30
N LEU A 105 -1.93 -9.67 -3.54
CA LEU A 105 -3.18 -10.43 -3.45
C LEU A 105 -3.87 -10.55 -4.81
N ARG A 106 -3.82 -9.50 -5.64
CA ARG A 106 -4.32 -9.56 -7.03
C ARG A 106 -3.52 -10.54 -7.88
N ALA A 107 -2.19 -10.45 -7.86
CA ALA A 107 -1.32 -11.33 -8.62
C ALA A 107 -1.46 -12.80 -8.20
N ALA A 108 -1.54 -13.07 -6.89
CA ALA A 108 -1.75 -14.40 -6.35
C ALA A 108 -3.08 -15.00 -6.80
N MET A 109 -4.15 -14.20 -6.85
CA MET A 109 -5.44 -14.64 -7.35
C MET A 109 -5.44 -14.95 -8.84
N GLU A 110 -4.76 -14.12 -9.64
CA GLU A 110 -4.62 -14.36 -11.08
C GLU A 110 -3.91 -15.70 -11.35
N GLU A 111 -2.86 -16.01 -10.59
CA GLU A 111 -2.15 -17.29 -10.73
C GLU A 111 -2.98 -18.46 -10.17
N ALA A 112 -3.67 -18.30 -9.04
CA ALA A 112 -4.51 -19.35 -8.45
C ALA A 112 -5.66 -19.79 -9.37
N VAL A 113 -6.24 -18.86 -10.13
CA VAL A 113 -7.35 -19.16 -11.07
C VAL A 113 -6.85 -19.60 -12.45
N LYS A 114 -5.54 -19.48 -12.72
CA LYS A 114 -4.96 -19.83 -14.01
C LYS A 114 -5.14 -21.31 -14.33
N GLY A 115 -5.70 -21.58 -15.51
CA GLY A 115 -5.99 -22.95 -15.94
C GLY A 115 -7.11 -23.63 -15.17
N ALA A 116 -7.88 -22.91 -14.34
CA ALA A 116 -9.15 -23.43 -13.85
C ALA A 116 -10.17 -23.51 -15.00
N PRO A 117 -11.00 -24.56 -15.05
CA PRO A 117 -12.07 -24.65 -16.03
C PRO A 117 -13.01 -23.46 -15.83
N LYS A 118 -13.24 -22.67 -16.89
CA LYS A 118 -14.25 -21.61 -16.83
C LYS A 118 -15.61 -22.27 -16.62
N GLN A 119 -16.25 -21.96 -15.50
CA GLN A 119 -17.66 -22.26 -15.32
C GLN A 119 -18.43 -21.51 -16.41
N ALA A 120 -19.20 -22.24 -17.23
CA ALA A 120 -19.93 -21.66 -18.35
C ALA A 120 -20.82 -20.53 -17.83
N ASP A 121 -20.66 -19.34 -18.39
CA ASP A 121 -21.48 -18.21 -18.01
C ASP A 121 -22.87 -18.34 -18.66
N ARG A 122 -23.88 -17.65 -18.15
CA ARG A 122 -25.24 -17.65 -18.72
C ARG A 122 -25.26 -17.25 -20.20
N LEU A 123 -24.28 -16.47 -20.63
CA LEU A 123 -24.07 -16.10 -22.02
C LEU A 123 -23.53 -17.25 -22.86
N ASP A 124 -22.67 -18.10 -22.31
CA ASP A 124 -22.15 -19.31 -22.97
C ASP A 124 -23.28 -20.32 -23.19
N GLU A 125 -24.19 -20.46 -22.21
CA GLU A 125 -25.39 -21.28 -22.36
C GLU A 125 -26.34 -20.75 -23.45
N LEU A 126 -26.52 -19.43 -23.53
CA LEU A 126 -27.36 -18.81 -24.54
C LEU A 126 -26.77 -18.98 -25.95
N ALA A 127 -25.46 -18.86 -26.08
CA ALA A 127 -24.73 -19.10 -27.32
C ALA A 127 -24.86 -20.57 -27.75
N ALA A 128 -24.66 -21.53 -26.83
CA ALA A 128 -24.84 -22.95 -27.10
C ALA A 128 -26.26 -23.30 -27.57
N ARG A 129 -27.30 -22.69 -26.95
CA ARG A 129 -28.70 -22.85 -27.40
C ARG A 129 -28.94 -22.27 -28.80
N ARG A 130 -28.28 -21.16 -29.16
CA ARG A 130 -28.39 -20.57 -30.50
C ARG A 130 -27.73 -21.46 -31.54
N VAL A 131 -26.55 -22.01 -31.26
CA VAL A 131 -25.85 -22.94 -32.16
C VAL A 131 -26.67 -24.21 -32.38
N GLN A 132 -27.22 -24.83 -31.32
CA GLN A 132 -28.09 -26.01 -31.44
C GLN A 132 -29.36 -25.76 -32.28
N LYS A 133 -29.94 -24.55 -32.17
CA LYS A 133 -31.09 -24.15 -33.02
C LYS A 133 -30.68 -23.91 -34.47
N ALA A 134 -29.48 -23.40 -34.72
CA ALA A 134 -28.99 -23.10 -36.06
C ALA A 134 -28.48 -24.36 -36.80
N SER A 135 -27.99 -25.37 -36.08
CA SER A 135 -27.57 -26.66 -36.66
C SER A 135 -28.71 -27.69 -36.77
N GLY A 136 -29.93 -27.31 -36.38
CA GLY A 136 -31.11 -28.18 -36.33
C GLY A 136 -32.22 -27.79 -37.32
N ALA A 137 -31.87 -27.23 -38.48
CA ALA A 137 -32.77 -26.96 -39.60
C ALA A 137 -32.08 -27.25 -40.93
#